data_AF-A0A6P1CYN2-F1
#
_entry.id   AF-A0A6P1CYN2-F1
#
_cell.length_a   1.000
_cell.length_b   1.000
_cell.length_c   1.000
_cell.angle_alpha   90.00
_cell.angle_beta   90.00
_cell.angle_gamma   90.00
#
_symmetry.space_group_name_H-M   'P 1'
#
loop_
_entity.id
_entity.type
_entity.pdbx_description
1 polymer ?
#
loop_
_entity_poly.entity_id
_entity_poly.type
_entity_poly.pdbx_seq_one_letter_code
_entity_poly.pdbx_strand_id
1 'polypeptide(L)' 'MRAMHATDAHNNFAAVLDAATEDNDQVVITRSGGKEAAVVISLREWEAMTETAYLLADPANAAWLAMGIAQAEA' A
#
# COMPACT_ATOMS: atom_id res chain seq x y z
N MET A 1 6.34 7.23 -3.19
CA MET A 1 5.48 6.86 -4.34
C MET A 1 6.17 7.24 -5.65
N ARG A 2 6.43 6.26 -6.51
CA ARG A 2 7.11 6.44 -7.82
C ARG A 2 6.25 5.86 -8.93
N ALA A 3 6.09 6.59 -10.04
CA ALA A 3 5.38 6.10 -11.22
C ALA A 3 6.35 5.75 -12.36
N MET A 4 6.12 4.66 -13.07
CA MET A 4 6.89 4.26 -14.24
C MET A 4 6.03 3.49 -15.25
N HIS A 5 6.46 3.44 -16.51
CA HIS A 5 5.75 2.69 -17.54
C HIS A 5 6.02 1.18 -17.41
N ALA A 6 5.06 0.34 -17.80
CA ALA A 6 5.16 -1.13 -17.70
C ALA A 6 6.40 -1.73 -18.37
N THR A 7 6.87 -1.13 -19.47
CA THR A 7 8.12 -1.56 -20.13
C THR A 7 9.34 -1.33 -19.23
N ASP A 8 9.41 -0.20 -18.54
CA ASP A 8 10.52 0.12 -17.64
C ASP A 8 10.48 -0.75 -16.40
N ALA A 9 9.28 -1.00 -15.86
CA ALA A 9 9.08 -1.91 -14.73
C ALA A 9 9.50 -3.34 -15.07
N HIS A 10 9.15 -3.83 -16.26
CA HIS A 10 9.57 -5.15 -16.74
C HIS A 10 11.10 -5.26 -16.85
N ASN A 11 11.74 -4.24 -17.42
CA ASN A 11 13.20 -4.25 -17.61
C ASN A 11 13.98 -4.12 -16.31
N ASN A 12 13.37 -3.57 -15.25
CA ASN A 12 14.01 -3.30 -13.96
C ASN A 12 13.25 -3.96 -12.80
N PHE A 13 12.68 -5.14 -13.01
CA PHE A 13 11.71 -5.71 -12.07
C PHE A 13 12.28 -6.00 -10.68
N ALA A 14 13.55 -6.41 -10.57
CA ALA A 14 14.21 -6.60 -9.28
C ALA A 14 14.23 -5.29 -8.46
N ALA A 15 14.64 -4.18 -9.07
CA ALA A 15 14.66 -2.87 -8.42
C ALA A 15 13.25 -2.35 -8.06
N VAL A 16 12.21 -2.77 -8.79
CA VAL A 16 10.82 -2.47 -8.43
C VAL A 16 10.42 -3.22 -7.16
N LEU A 17 10.81 -4.49 -7.02
CA LEU A 17 10.57 -5.26 -5.81
C LEU A 17 11.35 -4.69 -4.63
N ASP A 18 12.64 -4.38 -4.81
CA ASP A 18 13.49 -3.81 -3.76
C ASP A 18 12.89 -2.48 -3.25
N ALA A 19 12.46 -1.59 -4.16
CA ALA A 19 11.77 -0.36 -3.78
C ALA A 19 10.45 -0.62 -3.02
N ALA A 20 9.67 -1.62 -3.44
CA ALA A 20 8.42 -1.97 -2.78
C ALA A 20 8.63 -2.56 -1.38
N THR A 21 9.72 -3.30 -1.15
CA THR A 21 9.97 -4.03 0.11
C THR A 21 10.96 -3.36 1.05
N GLU A 22 12.13 -2.95 0.57
CA GLU A 22 13.20 -2.39 1.41
C GLU A 22 12.93 -0.93 1.74
N ASP A 23 12.52 -0.15 0.72
CA ASP A 23 12.22 1.27 0.87
C ASP A 23 10.77 1.52 1.36
N ASN A 24 9.96 0.46 1.46
CA ASN A 24 8.50 0.52 1.71
C ASN A 24 7.79 1.53 0.80
N ASP A 25 8.23 1.64 -0.45
CA ASP A 25 7.80 2.69 -1.36
C ASP A 25 6.81 2.13 -2.39
N GLN A 26 5.66 2.78 -2.54
CA GLN A 26 4.62 2.32 -3.48
C GLN A 26 5.02 2.63 -4.93
N VAL A 27 5.04 1.62 -5.81
CA VAL A 27 5.39 1.78 -7.23
C VAL A 27 4.15 1.67 -8.11
N VAL A 28 3.80 2.74 -8.81
CA VAL A 28 2.68 2.79 -9.76
C VAL A 28 3.19 2.45 -11.17
N ILE A 29 2.63 1.40 -11.76
CA ILE A 29 2.94 0.93 -13.10
C ILE A 29 1.84 1.40 -14.06
N THR A 30 2.18 2.35 -14.93
CA THR A 30 1.28 2.83 -15.99
C THR A 30 1.37 1.96 -17.24
N ARG A 31 0.29 1.94 -18.03
CA ARG A 31 0.19 1.06 -19.21
C ARG A 31 -0.34 1.83 -20.41
N SER A 32 0.28 1.58 -21.56
CA SER A 32 -0.18 2.12 -22.84
C SER A 32 -1.56 1.58 -23.25
N GLY A 33 -2.24 2.32 -24.12
CA GLY A 33 -3.50 1.89 -24.74
C GLY A 33 -4.72 2.02 -23.82
N GLY A 34 -4.71 2.98 -22.89
CA GLY A 34 -5.85 3.25 -21.99
C GLY A 34 -6.09 2.17 -20.93
N LYS A 35 -5.12 1.26 -20.72
CA LYS A 35 -5.21 0.22 -19.69
C LYS A 35 -4.99 0.84 -18.32
N GLU A 36 -5.73 0.35 -17.33
CA GLU A 36 -5.58 0.79 -15.94
C GLU A 36 -4.17 0.54 -15.41
N ALA A 37 -3.72 1.47 -14.57
CA ALA A 37 -2.46 1.34 -13.85
C ALA A 37 -2.59 0.31 -12.72
N ALA A 38 -1.47 -0.33 -12.38
CA ALA A 38 -1.36 -1.22 -11.23
C ALA A 38 -0.39 -0.62 -10.20
N VAL A 39 -0.49 -1.03 -8.95
CA VAL A 39 0.46 -0.65 -7.89
C VAL A 39 1.16 -1.89 -7.38
N VAL A 40 2.48 -1.80 -7.19
CA VAL A 40 3.30 -2.80 -6.49
C VAL A 40 3.68 -2.22 -5.13
N ILE A 41 3.42 -2.99 -4.08
CA ILE A 41 3.74 -2.69 -2.69
C ILE A 41 4.27 -3.96 -2.02
N SER A 42 4.92 -3.82 -0.86
CA SER A 42 5.29 -4.99 -0.05
C SER A 42 4.06 -5.76 0.42
N LEU A 43 4.24 -7.06 0.66
CA LEU A 43 3.21 -7.88 1.31
C LEU A 43 2.83 -7.31 2.68
N ARG A 44 3.81 -6.84 3.44
CA ARG A 44 3.60 -6.20 4.75
C ARG A 44 2.67 -4.99 4.66
N GLU A 45 2.88 -4.13 3.68
CA GLU A 45 2.04 -2.95 3.47
C GLU A 45 0.62 -3.37 3.07
N TRP A 46 0.48 -4.34 2.17
CA TRP A 46 -0.82 -4.90 1.79
C TRP A 46 -1.59 -5.47 3.00
N GLU A 47 -0.93 -6.25 3.84
CA GLU A 47 -1.51 -6.84 5.05
C GLU A 47 -1.92 -5.75 6.05
N ALA A 48 -1.06 -4.75 6.28
CA ALA A 48 -1.36 -3.63 7.18
C ALA A 48 -2.59 -2.83 6.73
N MET A 49 -2.71 -2.54 5.42
CA MET A 49 -3.90 -1.88 4.88
C MET A 49 -5.15 -2.75 5.02
N THR A 50 -5.04 -4.05 4.75
CA THR A 50 -6.16 -4.99 4.85
C THR A 50 -6.65 -5.11 6.28
N GLU A 51 -5.73 -5.25 7.24
CA GLU A 51 -6.04 -5.31 8.66
C GLU A 51 -6.65 -4.00 9.15
N THR A 52 -6.10 -2.85 8.74
CA THR A 52 -6.66 -1.54 9.10
C THR A 52 -8.08 -1.38 8.55
N ALA A 53 -8.32 -1.76 7.29
CA ALA A 53 -9.64 -1.73 6.70
C ALA A 53 -10.61 -2.67 7.45
N TYR A 54 -10.15 -3.85 7.86
CA TYR A 54 -10.93 -4.79 8.66
C TYR A 54 -11.29 -4.22 10.03
N LEU A 55 -10.32 -3.68 10.77
CA LEU A 55 -10.54 -3.08 12.09
C LEU A 55 -11.51 -1.89 12.03
N LEU A 56 -11.49 -1.12 10.95
CA LEU A 56 -12.33 0.06 10.78
C LEU A 56 -13.68 -0.22 10.07
N ALA A 57 -13.92 -1.45 9.62
CA ALA A 57 -15.15 -1.78 8.89
C ALA A 57 -16.41 -1.72 9.76
N ASP A 58 -16.29 -2.02 11.06
CA ASP A 58 -17.38 -1.90 12.02
C ASP A 58 -17.31 -0.55 12.77
N PRO A 59 -18.36 0.31 12.69
CA PRO A 59 -18.34 1.63 13.31
C PRO A 59 -18.18 1.60 14.84
N ALA A 60 -18.71 0.58 15.52
CA ALA A 60 -18.58 0.47 16.97
C ALA A 60 -17.14 0.12 17.36
N ASN A 61 -16.51 -0.83 16.65
CA ASN A 61 -15.10 -1.17 16.84
C ASN A 61 -14.17 0.01 16.52
N ALA A 62 -14.43 0.74 15.42
CA ALA A 62 -13.66 1.92 15.06
C ALA A 62 -13.71 3.00 16.16
N ALA A 63 -14.90 3.28 16.71
CA ALA A 63 -15.06 4.23 17.82
C ALA A 63 -14.32 3.78 19.08
N TRP A 64 -14.40 2.49 19.41
CA TRP A 64 -13.72 1.91 20.58
C TRP A 64 -12.19 1.98 20.44
N LEU A 65 -11.65 1.63 19.27
CA LEU A 65 -10.22 1.77 18.97
C LEU A 65 -9.75 3.21 19.08
N ALA A 66 -10.51 4.17 18.54
CA ALA A 66 -10.18 5.59 18.64
C ALA A 66 -10.12 6.08 20.09
N MET A 67 -11.04 5.63 20.96
CA MET A 67 -11.00 5.92 22.40
C MET A 67 -9.77 5.32 23.07
N GLY A 68 -9.43 4.07 22.74
CA GLY A 68 -8.25 3.39 23.29
C GLY A 68 -6.94 4.09 22.94
N ILE A 69 -6.80 4.55 21.68
CA ILE A 69 -5.65 5.32 21.21
C ILE A 69 -5.55 6.64 22.01
N ALA A 70 -6.65 7.40 22.11
CA ALA A 70 -6.65 8.67 22.85
C ALA A 70 -6.28 8.50 24.34
N GLN A 71 -6.67 7.39 24.96
CA GLN A 71 -6.29 7.08 26.34
C GLN A 71 -4.81 6.70 26.47
N ALA A 72 -4.24 6.00 25.48
CA ALA A 72 -2.83 5.60 25.49
C ALA A 72 -1.86 6.76 25.22
N GLU A 73 -2.32 7.78 24.50
CA GLU A 73 -1.56 8.99 24.17
C GLU A 73 -1.63 10.09 25.25
N ALA A 74 -2.51 9.95 26.23
CA ALA A 74 -2.70 10.89 27.35
C ALA A 74 -1.67 10.70 28.48
#